data_AF-A0A7C3J774-F1
#
_entry.id   AF-A0A7C3J774-F1
#
_cell.length_a   1.000
_cell.length_b   1.000
_cell.length_c   1.000
_cell.angle_alpha   90.00
_cell.angle_beta   90.00
_cell.angle_gamma   90.00
#
_symmetry.space_group_name_H-M   'P 1'
#
loop_
_entity.id
_entity.type
_entity.pdbx_description
1 polymer ?
#
loop_
_entity_poly.entity_id
_entity_poly.type
_entity_poly.pdbx_seq_one_letter_code
_entity_poly.pdbx_strand_id
1 'polypeptide(L)'
;MIPPALWLIALPIGAAPLVYLLRRVGGGAIIAALITLLLAWLALELPTGVALNLLGRPIELNLLSQVTLFLIFAATASLFIILTLLSLVSEKRLAHFAKTTGQEGRVFYPAALIILALFVAASLSQHLGITAIFIELAAILMVFVIQTQRLESTRAALRFLILISLATPLFLLAAWRIDFYQLSGGIVSPENINQTALLIGLGFAVWLAVIPFQGWLTSTAIESSPPTAAFVLITFPLVSFSTLINLFVDLPWLADSSYLIDGIILAGVFTAFIGGLLAGVQRGFSELMGYTTLYNMGCILTLVGLGGPAAVLTILVSLVVRSLVLILLAASTSSLYLRVASDGFAQVRGMAQQ
;
A
#
# COMPACT_ATOMS: atom_id res chain seq x y z
N MET A 1 2.37 -24.73 20.05
CA MET A 1 1.28 -23.76 19.80
C MET A 1 1.77 -22.77 18.77
N ILE A 2 0.97 -22.47 17.74
CA ILE A 2 1.34 -21.48 16.71
C ILE A 2 1.32 -20.10 17.37
N PRO A 3 2.42 -19.32 17.32
CA PRO A 3 2.46 -17.94 17.81
C PRO A 3 1.27 -17.12 17.29
N PRO A 4 0.59 -16.33 18.15
CA PRO A 4 -0.56 -15.50 17.76
C PRO A 4 -0.33 -14.67 16.48
N ALA A 5 0.87 -14.09 16.28
CA ALA A 5 1.16 -13.32 15.07
C ALA A 5 1.27 -14.16 13.79
N LEU A 6 1.59 -15.46 13.87
CA LEU A 6 1.60 -16.32 12.68
C LEU A 6 0.19 -16.54 12.14
N TRP A 7 -0.86 -16.38 12.96
CA TRP A 7 -2.23 -16.41 12.47
C TRP A 7 -2.52 -15.28 11.49
N LEU A 8 -1.85 -14.13 11.63
CA LEU A 8 -1.98 -13.02 10.68
C LEU A 8 -1.46 -13.37 9.28
N ILE A 9 -0.58 -14.36 9.16
CA ILE A 9 -0.05 -14.85 7.88
C ILE A 9 -0.80 -16.12 7.43
N ALA A 10 -0.97 -17.09 8.33
CA ALA A 10 -1.53 -18.39 8.00
C ALA A 10 -3.00 -18.32 7.59
N LEU A 11 -3.79 -17.46 8.25
CA LEU A 11 -5.22 -17.34 8.01
C LEU A 11 -5.54 -16.77 6.62
N PRO A 12 -4.95 -15.64 6.16
CA PRO A 12 -5.20 -15.16 4.80
C PRO A 12 -4.68 -16.12 3.71
N ILE A 13 -3.54 -16.77 3.92
CA ILE A 13 -3.02 -17.78 2.97
C ILE A 13 -3.95 -19.00 2.90
N GLY A 14 -4.37 -19.52 4.05
CA GLY A 14 -5.27 -20.69 4.11
C GLY A 14 -6.67 -20.40 3.57
N ALA A 15 -7.13 -19.16 3.71
CA ALA A 15 -8.43 -18.75 3.19
C ALA A 15 -8.44 -18.46 1.69
N ALA A 16 -7.32 -18.06 1.09
CA ALA A 16 -7.27 -17.71 -0.33
C ALA A 16 -7.77 -18.83 -1.27
N PRO A 17 -7.39 -20.12 -1.11
CA PRO A 17 -7.95 -21.22 -1.88
C PRO A 17 -9.47 -21.37 -1.72
N LEU A 18 -9.97 -21.22 -0.49
CA LEU A 18 -11.39 -21.35 -0.19
C LEU A 18 -12.21 -20.22 -0.83
N VAL A 19 -11.71 -18.98 -0.75
CA VAL A 19 -12.28 -17.81 -1.42
C VAL A 19 -12.25 -18.00 -2.95
N TYR A 20 -11.16 -18.54 -3.49
CA TYR A 20 -11.03 -18.84 -4.92
C TYR A 20 -12.02 -19.92 -5.38
N LEU A 21 -12.24 -20.98 -4.60
CA LEU A 21 -13.23 -22.01 -4.93
C LEU A 21 -14.66 -21.46 -4.89
N LEU A 22 -14.97 -20.62 -3.90
CA LEU A 22 -16.28 -19.98 -3.71
C LEU A 22 -16.50 -18.73 -4.58
N ARG A 23 -15.55 -18.41 -5.48
CA ARG A 23 -15.62 -17.23 -6.37
C ARG A 23 -16.83 -17.19 -7.29
N ARG A 24 -17.51 -18.32 -7.49
CA ARG A 24 -18.67 -18.44 -8.40
C ARG A 24 -20.01 -18.12 -7.74
N VAL A 25 -20.12 -18.20 -6.42
CA VAL A 25 -21.41 -18.20 -5.70
C VAL A 25 -21.62 -16.89 -4.92
N GLY A 26 -20.84 -15.83 -5.20
CA GLY A 26 -20.87 -14.56 -4.47
C GLY A 26 -20.32 -14.63 -3.04
N GLY A 27 -20.40 -15.79 -2.37
CA GLY A 27 -19.96 -16.00 -1.00
C GLY A 27 -18.45 -15.80 -0.76
N GLY A 28 -17.61 -15.96 -1.78
CA GLY A 28 -16.17 -15.74 -1.65
C GLY A 28 -15.81 -14.32 -1.19
N ALA A 29 -16.55 -13.31 -1.64
CA ALA A 29 -16.31 -11.92 -1.27
C ALA A 29 -16.68 -11.63 0.20
N ILE A 30 -17.81 -12.18 0.66
CA ILE A 30 -18.27 -12.06 2.05
C ILE A 30 -17.28 -12.75 2.99
N ILE A 31 -16.83 -13.95 2.62
CA ILE A 31 -15.85 -14.70 3.41
C ILE A 31 -14.54 -13.92 3.48
N ALA A 32 -14.05 -13.40 2.36
CA ALA A 32 -12.83 -12.58 2.34
C ALA A 32 -12.97 -11.33 3.23
N ALA A 33 -14.12 -10.66 3.22
CA ALA A 33 -14.40 -9.50 4.07
C ALA A 33 -14.45 -9.86 5.57
N LEU A 34 -15.09 -10.97 5.92
CA LEU A 34 -15.15 -11.47 7.29
C LEU A 34 -13.76 -11.83 7.81
N ILE A 35 -12.94 -12.48 6.97
CA ILE A 35 -11.56 -12.82 7.30
C ILE A 35 -10.71 -11.57 7.53
N THR A 36 -10.75 -10.59 6.63
CA THR A 36 -9.96 -9.37 6.80
C THR A 36 -10.41 -8.54 7.99
N LEU A 37 -11.70 -8.53 8.31
CA LEU A 37 -12.22 -7.89 9.52
C LEU A 37 -11.74 -8.62 10.79
N LEU A 38 -11.78 -9.95 10.79
CA LEU A 38 -11.22 -10.76 11.87
C LEU A 38 -9.72 -10.52 12.04
N LEU A 39 -8.96 -10.38 10.95
CA LEU A 39 -7.54 -10.05 10.99
C LEU A 39 -7.28 -8.64 11.54
N ALA A 40 -8.12 -7.66 11.19
CA ALA A 40 -8.04 -6.32 11.76
C ALA A 40 -8.28 -6.35 13.27
N TRP A 41 -9.27 -7.12 13.72
CA TRP A 41 -9.55 -7.34 15.14
C TRP A 41 -8.37 -8.03 15.85
N LEU A 42 -7.86 -9.13 15.30
CA LEU A 42 -6.71 -9.84 15.85
C LEU A 42 -5.46 -8.94 15.92
N ALA A 43 -5.24 -8.07 14.94
CA ALA A 43 -4.12 -7.14 14.96
C ALA A 43 -4.15 -6.21 16.18
N LEU A 44 -5.35 -5.81 16.65
CA LEU A 44 -5.51 -4.98 17.85
C LEU A 44 -5.35 -5.76 19.16
N GLU A 45 -5.75 -7.03 19.19
CA GLU A 45 -5.65 -7.87 20.40
C GLU A 45 -4.21 -8.34 20.70
N LEU A 46 -3.33 -8.32 19.69
CA LEU A 46 -1.94 -8.73 19.89
C LEU A 46 -1.19 -7.73 20.79
N PRO A 47 -0.59 -8.20 21.91
CA PRO A 47 0.20 -7.33 22.77
C PRO A 47 1.46 -6.84 22.05
N THR A 48 1.73 -5.54 22.18
CA THR A 48 2.95 -4.91 21.67
C THR A 48 4.16 -5.30 22.52
N GLY A 49 5.34 -5.41 21.90
CA GLY A 49 6.59 -5.70 22.61
C GLY A 49 6.81 -7.16 23.02
N VAL A 50 5.94 -8.10 22.63
CA VAL A 50 6.23 -9.54 22.83
C VAL A 50 7.14 -10.03 21.70
N ALA A 51 8.36 -10.43 22.06
CA ALA A 51 9.28 -11.14 21.18
C ALA A 51 8.79 -12.58 20.94
N LEU A 52 8.24 -12.86 19.76
CA LEU A 52 7.86 -14.19 19.33
C LEU A 52 9.09 -14.94 18.86
N ASN A 53 9.50 -15.97 19.58
CA ASN A 53 10.69 -16.73 19.21
C ASN A 53 10.33 -17.74 18.10
N LEU A 54 10.61 -17.38 16.85
CA LEU A 54 10.37 -18.19 15.65
C LEU A 54 11.70 -18.74 15.16
N LEU A 55 11.86 -20.08 15.15
CA LEU A 55 13.13 -20.74 14.78
C LEU A 55 14.34 -20.21 15.58
N GLY A 56 14.12 -19.77 16.82
CA GLY A 56 15.15 -19.18 17.68
C GLY A 56 15.48 -17.71 17.40
N ARG A 57 14.70 -17.01 16.56
CA ARG A 57 14.79 -15.56 16.37
C ARG A 57 13.61 -14.83 17.01
N PRO A 58 13.83 -13.80 17.83
CA PRO A 58 12.75 -12.97 18.38
C PRO A 58 12.14 -12.10 17.28
N ILE A 59 10.83 -12.17 17.10
CA ILE A 59 10.04 -11.28 16.25
C ILE A 59 9.24 -10.36 17.15
N GLU A 60 9.52 -9.07 17.11
CA GLU A 60 8.81 -8.08 17.93
C GLU A 60 7.75 -7.34 17.12
N LEU A 61 6.61 -7.08 17.76
CA LEU A 61 5.53 -6.31 17.17
C LEU A 61 5.53 -4.91 17.78
N ASN A 62 6.03 -3.93 17.01
CA ASN A 62 6.01 -2.52 17.36
C ASN A 62 4.59 -1.94 17.20
N LEU A 63 4.25 -0.92 18.00
CA LEU A 63 2.98 -0.18 17.94
C LEU A 63 2.71 0.36 16.52
N LEU A 64 3.74 0.89 15.85
CA LEU A 64 3.60 1.39 14.49
C LEU A 64 3.19 0.28 13.53
N SER A 65 3.88 -0.87 13.58
CA SER A 65 3.55 -2.04 12.77
C SER A 65 2.13 -2.53 13.08
N GLN A 66 1.71 -2.53 14.35
CA GLN A 66 0.34 -2.89 14.74
C GLN A 66 -0.72 -2.01 14.07
N VAL A 67 -0.54 -0.68 14.15
CA VAL A 67 -1.48 0.29 13.55
C VAL A 67 -1.50 0.14 12.03
N THR A 68 -0.34 -0.02 11.39
CA THR A 68 -0.22 -0.28 9.95
C THR A 68 -1.01 -1.53 9.56
N LEU A 69 -0.82 -2.64 10.28
CA LEU A 69 -1.53 -3.90 10.03
C LEU A 69 -3.05 -3.75 10.20
N PHE A 70 -3.49 -3.09 11.28
CA PHE A 70 -4.90 -2.78 11.47
C PHE A 70 -5.48 -1.98 10.29
N LEU A 71 -4.78 -0.94 9.84
CA LEU A 71 -5.26 -0.09 8.75
C LEU A 71 -5.34 -0.82 7.41
N ILE A 72 -4.33 -1.62 7.04
CA ILE A 72 -4.39 -2.38 5.79
C ILE A 72 -5.52 -3.40 5.80
N PHE A 73 -5.78 -4.06 6.94
CA PHE A 73 -6.87 -5.03 7.07
C PHE A 73 -8.23 -4.35 7.06
N ALA A 74 -8.42 -3.29 7.84
CA ALA A 74 -9.68 -2.55 7.91
C ALA A 74 -10.04 -1.88 6.57
N ALA A 75 -9.05 -1.29 5.88
CA ALA A 75 -9.26 -0.71 4.57
C ALA A 75 -9.65 -1.77 3.52
N THR A 76 -8.96 -2.91 3.51
CA THR A 76 -9.27 -4.00 2.59
C THR A 76 -10.64 -4.61 2.85
N ALA A 77 -11.00 -4.81 4.13
CA ALA A 77 -12.34 -5.26 4.53
C ALA A 77 -13.43 -4.30 4.02
N SER A 78 -13.21 -2.99 4.18
CA SER A 78 -14.13 -1.96 3.71
C SER A 78 -14.32 -2.03 2.19
N LEU A 79 -13.23 -2.16 1.42
CA LEU A 79 -13.29 -2.31 -0.04
C LEU A 79 -14.04 -3.58 -0.46
N PHE A 80 -13.82 -4.71 0.21
CA PHE A 80 -14.55 -5.94 -0.07
C PHE A 80 -16.04 -5.81 0.24
N ILE A 81 -16.41 -5.17 1.35
CA ILE A 81 -17.81 -4.88 1.71
C ILE A 81 -18.46 -4.00 0.64
N ILE A 82 -17.81 -2.91 0.24
CA ILE A 82 -18.32 -2.00 -0.80
C ILE A 82 -18.56 -2.75 -2.11
N LEU A 83 -17.61 -3.59 -2.53
CA LEU A 83 -17.75 -4.43 -3.72
C LEU A 83 -18.93 -5.40 -3.61
N THR A 84 -19.13 -6.03 -2.45
CA THR A 84 -20.28 -6.92 -2.22
C THR A 84 -21.61 -6.18 -2.30
N LEU A 85 -21.71 -4.98 -1.71
CA LEU A 85 -22.91 -4.15 -1.74
C LEU A 85 -23.23 -3.67 -3.16
N LEU A 86 -22.23 -3.23 -3.91
CA LEU A 86 -22.39 -2.84 -5.31
C LEU A 86 -22.87 -4.00 -6.18
N SER A 87 -22.35 -5.21 -5.94
CA SER A 87 -22.79 -6.44 -6.63
C SER A 87 -24.26 -6.75 -6.36
N LEU A 88 -24.75 -6.55 -5.13
CA LEU A 88 -26.15 -6.81 -4.76
C LEU A 88 -27.12 -5.80 -5.40
N VAL A 89 -26.72 -4.53 -5.51
CA VAL A 89 -27.54 -3.48 -6.15
C VAL A 89 -27.63 -3.68 -7.67
N SER A 90 -26.62 -4.30 -8.28
CA SER A 90 -26.51 -4.48 -9.74
C SER A 90 -27.46 -5.55 -10.32
N GLU A 91 -28.05 -6.43 -9.51
CA GLU A 91 -28.92 -7.53 -9.99
C GLU A 91 -30.16 -7.08 -10.80
N LYS A 92 -30.58 -5.81 -10.69
CA LYS A 92 -31.78 -5.29 -11.38
C LYS A 92 -31.53 -4.34 -12.56
N ARG A 93 -30.28 -3.97 -12.89
CA ARG A 93 -30.04 -3.00 -13.98
C ARG A 93 -28.89 -3.42 -14.92
N LEU A 94 -29.30 -4.22 -15.90
CA LEU A 94 -28.69 -4.52 -17.21
C LEU A 94 -27.31 -5.20 -17.24
N ALA A 95 -27.36 -6.48 -17.62
CA ALA A 95 -26.48 -7.37 -18.41
C ALA A 95 -25.10 -6.92 -18.97
N HIS A 96 -24.76 -5.63 -18.98
CA HIS A 96 -23.44 -5.15 -19.40
C HIS A 96 -22.44 -5.11 -18.23
N PHE A 97 -22.88 -4.75 -17.01
CA PHE A 97 -22.03 -4.70 -15.81
C PHE A 97 -21.65 -6.10 -15.30
N ALA A 98 -22.51 -7.11 -15.51
CA ALA A 98 -22.24 -8.49 -15.12
C ALA A 98 -21.09 -9.14 -15.91
N LYS A 99 -20.76 -8.62 -17.11
CA LYS A 99 -19.67 -9.16 -17.94
C LYS A 99 -18.30 -8.57 -17.55
N THR A 100 -18.27 -7.33 -17.05
CA THR A 100 -17.10 -6.65 -16.47
C THR A 100 -16.90 -7.02 -14.99
N THR A 101 -17.93 -6.89 -14.16
CA THR A 101 -17.83 -7.05 -12.69
C THR A 101 -17.89 -8.48 -12.18
N GLY A 102 -18.49 -9.41 -12.94
CA GLY A 102 -18.43 -10.83 -12.64
C GLY A 102 -17.01 -11.43 -12.72
N GLN A 103 -16.07 -10.75 -13.40
CA GLN A 103 -14.65 -11.15 -13.47
C GLN A 103 -13.76 -10.40 -12.46
N GLU A 104 -14.17 -9.20 -12.04
CA GLU A 104 -13.43 -8.30 -11.12
C GLU A 104 -13.09 -8.93 -9.77
N GLY A 105 -14.06 -9.55 -9.10
CA GLY A 105 -13.84 -10.13 -7.78
C GLY A 105 -13.06 -11.45 -7.78
N ARG A 106 -13.01 -12.16 -8.90
CA ARG A 106 -12.61 -13.59 -8.89
C ARG A 106 -11.13 -13.81 -8.58
N VAL A 107 -10.27 -12.90 -9.01
CA VAL A 107 -8.82 -12.95 -8.76
C VAL A 107 -8.45 -11.95 -7.67
N PHE A 108 -9.16 -10.82 -7.57
CA PHE A 108 -8.88 -9.78 -6.60
C PHE A 108 -8.94 -10.27 -5.15
N TYR A 109 -10.04 -10.89 -4.71
CA TYR A 109 -10.18 -11.32 -3.30
C TYR A 109 -9.07 -12.30 -2.84
N PRO A 110 -8.83 -13.44 -3.54
CA PRO A 110 -7.79 -14.37 -3.09
C PRO A 110 -6.37 -13.79 -3.24
N ALA A 111 -6.10 -12.99 -4.29
CA ALA A 111 -4.80 -12.36 -4.47
C ALA A 111 -4.53 -11.30 -3.39
N ALA A 112 -5.52 -10.47 -3.05
CA ALA A 112 -5.41 -9.46 -2.00
C ALA A 112 -5.15 -10.09 -0.63
N LEU A 113 -5.76 -11.24 -0.31
CA LEU A 113 -5.43 -11.98 0.92
C LEU A 113 -3.97 -12.43 0.96
N ILE A 114 -3.44 -12.99 -0.15
CA ILE A 114 -2.04 -13.41 -0.21
C ILE A 114 -1.10 -12.19 -0.12
N ILE A 115 -1.43 -11.09 -0.80
CA ILE A 115 -0.68 -9.83 -0.73
C ILE A 115 -0.64 -9.30 0.72
N LEU A 116 -1.78 -9.30 1.42
CA LEU A 116 -1.83 -8.90 2.83
C LEU A 116 -0.96 -9.80 3.71
N ALA A 117 -0.93 -11.11 3.47
CA ALA A 117 -0.05 -12.03 4.19
C ALA A 117 1.43 -11.71 3.98
N LEU A 118 1.82 -11.34 2.75
CA LEU A 118 3.18 -10.90 2.43
C LEU A 118 3.51 -9.56 3.08
N PHE A 119 2.57 -8.62 3.15
CA PHE A 119 2.75 -7.37 3.88
C PHE A 119 2.86 -7.55 5.39
N VAL A 120 2.15 -8.52 5.96
CA VAL A 120 2.35 -8.93 7.36
C VAL A 120 3.76 -9.46 7.56
N ALA A 121 4.22 -10.37 6.68
CA ALA A 121 5.58 -10.91 6.75
C ALA A 121 6.65 -9.80 6.61
N ALA A 122 6.42 -8.84 5.71
CA ALA A 122 7.28 -7.66 5.55
C ALA A 122 7.31 -6.79 6.82
N SER A 123 6.14 -6.53 7.43
CA SER A 123 6.02 -5.68 8.61
C SER A 123 6.55 -6.31 9.91
N LEU A 124 6.61 -7.64 9.96
CA LEU A 124 7.21 -8.40 11.06
C LEU A 124 8.72 -8.64 10.86
N SER A 125 9.25 -8.37 9.66
CA SER A 125 10.67 -8.53 9.38
C SER A 125 11.47 -7.35 9.92
N GLN A 126 12.41 -7.63 10.81
CA GLN A 126 13.36 -6.64 11.35
C GLN A 126 14.49 -6.30 10.36
N HIS A 127 14.68 -7.11 9.31
CA HIS A 127 15.79 -6.94 8.38
C HIS A 127 15.32 -6.33 7.05
N LEU A 128 15.86 -5.16 6.70
CA LEU A 128 15.46 -4.38 5.51
C LEU A 128 15.48 -5.21 4.22
N GLY A 129 16.51 -6.01 4.00
CA GLY A 129 16.62 -6.85 2.81
C GLY A 129 15.53 -7.93 2.72
N ILE A 130 15.10 -8.50 3.84
CA ILE A 130 14.04 -9.52 3.88
C ILE A 130 12.69 -8.84 3.63
N THR A 131 12.47 -7.68 4.24
CA THR A 131 11.29 -6.84 4.02
C THR A 131 11.14 -6.46 2.55
N ALA A 132 12.22 -6.06 1.88
CA ALA A 132 12.23 -5.75 0.46
C ALA A 132 11.84 -6.96 -0.42
N ILE A 133 12.32 -8.16 -0.09
CA ILE A 133 11.96 -9.39 -0.82
C ILE A 133 10.47 -9.70 -0.65
N PHE A 134 9.91 -9.59 0.55
CA PHE A 134 8.48 -9.80 0.76
C PHE A 134 7.63 -8.76 0.02
N ILE A 135 8.07 -7.51 -0.02
CA ILE A 135 7.41 -6.44 -0.77
C ILE A 135 7.50 -6.70 -2.28
N GLU A 136 8.62 -7.19 -2.80
CA GLU A 136 8.77 -7.59 -4.20
C GLU A 136 7.81 -8.74 -4.57
N LEU A 137 7.72 -9.77 -3.73
CA LEU A 137 6.77 -10.87 -3.91
C LEU A 137 5.32 -10.36 -3.91
N ALA A 138 4.99 -9.42 -3.01
CA ALA A 138 3.69 -8.77 -2.98
C ALA A 138 3.45 -7.94 -4.26
N ALA A 139 4.49 -7.28 -4.77
CA ALA A 139 4.42 -6.47 -5.97
C ALA A 139 4.13 -7.31 -7.22
N ILE A 140 4.76 -8.48 -7.35
CA ILE A 140 4.46 -9.45 -8.42
C ILE A 140 2.97 -9.84 -8.40
N LEU A 141 2.41 -10.10 -7.21
CA LEU A 141 0.99 -10.43 -7.09
C LEU A 141 0.06 -9.23 -7.36
N MET A 142 0.48 -8.02 -6.98
CA MET A 142 -0.26 -6.80 -7.25
C MET A 142 -0.43 -6.52 -8.75
N VAL A 143 0.50 -6.96 -9.62
CA VAL A 143 0.35 -6.85 -11.08
C VAL A 143 -0.96 -7.46 -11.56
N PHE A 144 -1.29 -8.67 -11.09
CA PHE A 144 -2.53 -9.35 -11.48
C PHE A 144 -3.77 -8.60 -10.98
N VAL A 145 -3.68 -8.04 -9.77
CA VAL A 145 -4.73 -7.24 -9.15
C VAL A 145 -4.97 -5.95 -9.96
N ILE A 146 -3.90 -5.23 -10.32
CA ILE A 146 -3.94 -4.00 -11.15
C ILE A 146 -4.57 -4.27 -12.52
N GLN A 147 -4.22 -5.37 -13.18
CA GLN A 147 -4.65 -5.67 -14.55
C GLN A 147 -6.13 -6.11 -14.67
N THR A 148 -6.81 -6.42 -13.56
CA THR A 148 -8.07 -7.18 -13.55
C THR A 148 -9.22 -6.57 -14.38
N GLN A 149 -9.28 -5.25 -14.62
CA GLN A 149 -10.35 -4.61 -15.41
C GLN A 149 -9.98 -4.21 -16.85
N ARG A 150 -8.73 -3.81 -17.11
CA ARG A 150 -8.32 -3.26 -18.42
C ARG A 150 -7.27 -4.16 -19.07
N LEU A 151 -7.72 -5.30 -19.59
CA LEU A 151 -6.87 -6.23 -20.35
C LEU A 151 -6.22 -5.58 -21.59
N GLU A 152 -6.78 -4.46 -22.05
CA GLU A 152 -6.28 -3.67 -23.18
C GLU A 152 -4.99 -2.90 -22.85
N SER A 153 -4.69 -2.63 -21.58
CA SER A 153 -3.46 -1.93 -21.16
C SER A 153 -2.74 -2.65 -20.02
N THR A 154 -1.54 -3.14 -20.28
CA THR A 154 -0.61 -3.68 -19.27
C THR A 154 0.29 -2.60 -18.66
N ARG A 155 0.16 -1.35 -19.11
CA ARG A 155 1.13 -0.29 -18.84
C ARG A 155 1.24 0.05 -17.36
N ALA A 156 0.12 0.21 -16.66
CA ALA A 156 0.15 0.49 -15.21
C ALA A 156 0.80 -0.65 -14.41
N ALA A 157 0.41 -1.89 -14.68
CA ALA A 157 0.92 -3.07 -13.98
C ALA A 157 2.43 -3.26 -14.21
N LEU A 158 2.90 -3.05 -15.45
CA LEU A 158 4.32 -3.09 -15.79
C LEU A 158 5.11 -1.94 -15.15
N ARG A 159 4.58 -0.71 -15.18
CA ARG A 159 5.25 0.44 -14.54
C ARG A 159 5.38 0.24 -13.03
N PHE A 160 4.34 -0.29 -12.41
CA PHE A 160 4.37 -0.68 -11.01
C PHE A 160 5.47 -1.71 -10.75
N LEU A 161 5.44 -2.84 -11.46
CA LEU A 161 6.45 -3.89 -11.28
C LEU A 161 7.88 -3.36 -11.51
N ILE A 162 8.13 -2.70 -12.63
CA ILE A 162 9.47 -2.17 -12.97
C ILE A 162 10.00 -1.25 -11.88
N LEU A 163 9.18 -0.32 -11.37
CA LEU A 163 9.62 0.62 -10.36
C LEU A 163 9.84 -0.08 -9.01
N ILE A 164 8.95 -0.98 -8.58
CA ILE A 164 9.15 -1.67 -7.31
C ILE A 164 10.38 -2.61 -7.40
N SER A 165 10.53 -3.35 -8.50
CA SER A 165 11.70 -4.20 -8.76
C SER A 165 13.00 -3.40 -8.85
N LEU A 166 12.97 -2.15 -9.32
CA LEU A 166 14.15 -1.27 -9.35
C LEU A 166 14.60 -0.86 -7.93
N ALA A 167 13.67 -0.73 -6.99
CA ALA A 167 13.98 -0.38 -5.61
C ALA A 167 14.60 -1.57 -4.84
N THR A 168 14.17 -2.79 -5.14
CA THR A 168 14.63 -4.02 -4.47
C THR A 168 16.15 -4.21 -4.42
N PRO A 169 16.92 -4.09 -5.53
CA PRO A 169 18.39 -4.19 -5.46
C PRO A 169 19.03 -3.07 -4.65
N LEU A 170 18.43 -1.86 -4.63
CA LEU A 170 18.92 -0.75 -3.79
C LEU A 170 18.78 -1.10 -2.31
N PHE A 171 17.65 -1.68 -1.91
CA PHE A 171 17.43 -2.12 -0.53
C PHE A 171 18.31 -3.31 -0.13
N LEU A 172 18.57 -4.26 -1.04
CA LEU A 172 19.48 -5.37 -0.77
C LEU A 172 20.92 -4.87 -0.56
N LEU A 173 21.40 -3.94 -1.40
CA LEU A 173 22.71 -3.32 -1.24
C LEU A 173 22.80 -2.48 0.04
N ALA A 174 21.74 -1.73 0.37
CA ALA A 174 21.66 -0.98 1.62
C ALA A 174 21.70 -1.91 2.84
N ALA A 175 20.91 -2.99 2.83
CA ALA A 175 20.87 -3.97 3.91
C ALA A 175 22.24 -4.62 4.13
N TRP A 176 22.90 -5.05 3.05
CA TRP A 176 24.26 -5.61 3.14
C TRP A 176 25.26 -4.63 3.77
N ARG A 177 25.16 -3.32 3.46
CA ARG A 177 26.01 -2.29 4.08
C ARG A 177 25.68 -2.05 5.54
N ILE A 178 24.40 -2.09 5.92
CA ILE A 178 23.96 -2.00 7.32
C ILE A 178 24.53 -3.17 8.13
N ASP A 179 24.45 -4.40 7.58
CA ASP A 179 25.02 -5.58 8.24
C ASP A 179 26.53 -5.45 8.41
N PHE A 180 27.22 -4.98 7.36
CA PHE A 180 28.66 -4.75 7.42
C PHE A 180 29.04 -3.69 8.47
N TYR A 181 28.25 -2.63 8.59
CA TYR A 181 28.42 -1.60 9.62
C TYR A 181 28.30 -2.18 11.03
N GLN A 182 27.28 -3.01 11.27
CA GLN A 182 27.06 -3.66 12.57
C GLN A 182 28.19 -4.65 12.90
N LEU A 183 28.63 -5.45 11.93
CA LEU A 183 29.74 -6.40 12.08
C LEU A 183 31.09 -5.72 12.35
N SER A 184 31.28 -4.51 11.82
CA SER A 184 32.49 -3.70 12.02
C SER A 184 32.50 -2.94 13.35
N GLY A 185 31.52 -3.16 14.23
CA GLY A 185 31.42 -2.48 15.53
C GLY A 185 31.13 -0.98 15.42
N GLY A 186 30.50 -0.53 14.33
CA GLY A 186 30.16 0.88 14.10
C GLY A 186 31.32 1.75 13.62
N ILE A 187 32.51 1.18 13.40
CA ILE A 187 33.71 1.90 12.91
C ILE A 187 33.76 1.78 11.38
N VAL A 188 33.16 2.73 10.67
CA VAL A 188 33.27 2.84 9.21
C VAL A 188 33.53 4.28 8.78
N SER A 189 34.05 4.46 7.56
CA SER A 189 34.24 5.79 6.99
C SER A 189 32.90 6.53 6.81
N PRO A 190 32.87 7.86 7.01
CA PRO A 190 31.66 8.68 6.77
C PRO A 190 31.09 8.54 5.35
N GLU A 191 31.94 8.26 4.36
CA GLU A 191 31.54 8.03 2.98
C GLU A 191 30.60 6.82 2.83
N ASN A 192 30.88 5.72 3.55
CA ASN A 192 30.04 4.52 3.51
C ASN A 192 28.65 4.78 4.11
N ILE A 193 28.56 5.62 5.15
CA ILE A 193 27.29 6.01 5.77
C ILE A 193 26.45 6.82 4.78
N ASN A 194 27.05 7.82 4.13
CA ASN A 194 26.35 8.65 3.13
C ASN A 194 25.89 7.84 1.92
N GLN A 195 26.71 6.90 1.42
CA GLN A 195 26.33 5.99 0.34
C GLN A 195 25.15 5.08 0.75
N THR A 196 25.15 4.58 1.99
CA THR A 196 24.04 3.76 2.51
C THR A 196 22.76 4.58 2.63
N ALA A 197 22.86 5.79 3.17
CA ALA A 197 21.75 6.75 3.25
C ALA A 197 21.18 7.07 1.85
N LEU A 198 22.04 7.26 0.84
CA LEU A 198 21.60 7.51 -0.54
C LEU A 198 20.87 6.31 -1.14
N LEU A 199 21.37 5.08 -0.94
CA LEU A 199 20.69 3.87 -1.42
C LEU A 199 19.30 3.71 -0.79
N ILE A 200 19.19 3.94 0.52
CA ILE A 200 17.92 3.92 1.25
C ILE A 200 16.99 5.01 0.73
N GLY A 201 17.49 6.25 0.63
CA GLY A 201 16.73 7.40 0.15
C GLY A 201 16.18 7.20 -1.26
N LEU A 202 17.00 6.67 -2.18
CA LEU A 202 16.54 6.33 -3.54
C LEU A 202 15.54 5.18 -3.55
N GLY A 203 15.76 4.12 -2.77
CA GLY A 203 14.82 3.01 -2.66
C GLY A 203 13.43 3.48 -2.19
N PHE A 204 13.39 4.29 -1.13
CA PHE A 204 12.13 4.86 -0.63
C PHE A 204 11.55 5.93 -1.55
N ALA A 205 12.37 6.69 -2.28
CA ALA A 205 11.88 7.62 -3.29
C ALA A 205 11.06 6.88 -4.35
N VAL A 206 11.51 5.68 -4.76
CA VAL A 206 10.78 4.84 -5.72
C VAL A 206 9.51 4.23 -5.09
N TRP A 207 9.61 3.61 -3.90
CA TRP A 207 8.46 3.03 -3.20
C TRP A 207 7.38 4.05 -2.81
N LEU A 208 7.74 5.29 -2.50
CA LEU A 208 6.80 6.33 -2.08
C LEU A 208 6.42 7.27 -3.23
N ALA A 209 6.69 6.87 -4.48
CA ALA A 209 6.31 7.61 -5.68
C ALA A 209 6.82 9.07 -5.72
N VAL A 210 7.96 9.33 -5.05
CA VAL A 210 8.60 10.64 -5.03
C VAL A 210 8.98 11.02 -6.45
N ILE A 211 8.74 12.27 -6.83
CA ILE A 211 9.06 12.75 -8.17
C ILE A 211 10.57 12.66 -8.41
N PRO A 212 11.04 12.01 -9.50
CA PRO A 212 10.33 11.69 -10.75
C PRO A 212 9.73 10.26 -10.89
N PHE A 213 9.65 9.49 -9.81
CA PHE A 213 9.18 8.09 -9.78
C PHE A 213 7.66 7.94 -9.59
N GLN A 214 6.87 9.01 -9.79
CA GLN A 214 5.41 9.00 -9.56
C GLN A 214 4.61 8.11 -10.52
N GLY A 215 5.25 7.59 -11.57
CA GLY A 215 4.59 6.96 -12.69
C GLY A 215 3.77 5.71 -12.32
N TRP A 216 4.22 4.90 -11.37
CA TRP A 216 3.44 3.73 -10.93
C TRP A 216 2.14 4.15 -10.23
N LEU A 217 2.18 5.19 -9.42
CA LEU A 217 1.06 5.63 -8.60
C LEU A 217 -0.07 6.21 -9.45
N THR A 218 0.27 7.14 -10.35
CA THR A 218 -0.74 7.78 -11.21
C THR A 218 -1.30 6.81 -12.24
N SER A 219 -0.46 5.96 -12.84
CA SER A 219 -0.96 4.96 -13.81
C SER A 219 -1.84 3.90 -13.14
N THR A 220 -1.53 3.48 -11.91
CA THR A 220 -2.39 2.56 -11.15
C THR A 220 -3.76 3.18 -10.90
N ALA A 221 -3.83 4.46 -10.55
CA ALA A 221 -5.09 5.16 -10.35
C ALA A 221 -5.94 5.22 -11.63
N ILE A 222 -5.32 5.49 -12.78
CA ILE A 222 -5.99 5.77 -14.07
C ILE A 222 -6.41 4.50 -14.81
N GLU A 223 -5.59 3.44 -14.75
CA GLU A 223 -5.77 2.25 -15.59
C GLU A 223 -6.37 1.04 -14.85
N SER A 224 -6.45 1.07 -13.52
CA SER A 224 -7.03 -0.03 -12.73
C SER A 224 -8.51 0.20 -12.42
N SER A 225 -9.17 -0.83 -11.90
CA SER A 225 -10.48 -0.62 -11.25
C SER A 225 -10.34 0.34 -10.07
N PRO A 226 -11.35 1.18 -9.77
CA PRO A 226 -11.29 2.03 -8.58
C PRO A 226 -11.02 1.29 -7.25
N PRO A 227 -11.66 0.14 -6.93
CA PRO A 227 -11.39 -0.56 -5.67
C PRO A 227 -10.02 -1.24 -5.66
N THR A 228 -9.55 -1.77 -6.81
CA THR A 228 -8.18 -2.27 -6.97
C THR A 228 -7.16 -1.15 -6.77
N ALA A 229 -7.38 0.00 -7.40
CA ALA A 229 -6.50 1.16 -7.31
C ALA A 229 -6.42 1.64 -5.86
N ALA A 230 -7.56 1.80 -5.17
CA ALA A 230 -7.58 2.15 -3.75
C ALA A 230 -6.85 1.12 -2.90
N PHE A 231 -7.05 -0.20 -3.13
CA PHE A 231 -6.31 -1.23 -2.41
C PHE A 231 -4.79 -1.04 -2.52
N VAL A 232 -4.27 -0.86 -3.74
CA VAL A 232 -2.82 -0.66 -3.96
C VAL A 232 -2.33 0.67 -3.37
N LEU A 233 -3.06 1.77 -3.60
CA LEU A 233 -2.71 3.13 -3.16
C LEU A 233 -2.83 3.36 -1.65
N ILE A 234 -3.52 2.45 -0.95
CA ILE A 234 -3.61 2.40 0.51
C ILE A 234 -2.54 1.47 1.06
N THR A 235 -2.58 0.18 0.68
CA THR A 235 -1.81 -0.87 1.37
C THR A 235 -0.30 -0.75 1.15
N PHE A 236 0.13 -0.55 -0.10
CA PHE A 236 1.55 -0.46 -0.40
C PHE A 236 2.22 0.78 0.26
N PRO A 237 1.68 2.00 0.13
CA PRO A 237 2.24 3.16 0.83
C PRO A 237 2.23 3.05 2.36
N LEU A 238 1.19 2.46 2.95
CA LEU A 238 1.12 2.26 4.41
C LEU A 238 2.31 1.43 4.90
N VAL A 239 2.56 0.30 4.24
CA VAL A 239 3.69 -0.59 4.59
C VAL A 239 5.02 0.08 4.31
N SER A 240 5.16 0.80 3.20
CA SER A 240 6.39 1.54 2.86
C SER A 240 6.71 2.66 3.86
N PHE A 241 5.73 3.47 4.27
CA PHE A 241 5.93 4.49 5.31
C PHE A 241 6.24 3.86 6.67
N SER A 242 5.52 2.79 7.05
CA SER A 242 5.80 2.07 8.29
C SER A 242 7.22 1.53 8.32
N THR A 243 7.70 0.98 7.19
CA THR A 243 9.07 0.46 7.05
C THR A 243 10.11 1.58 7.16
N LEU A 244 9.87 2.73 6.51
CA LEU A 244 10.76 3.90 6.60
C LEU A 244 10.90 4.42 8.03
N ILE A 245 9.77 4.56 8.74
CA ILE A 245 9.76 5.08 10.11
C ILE A 245 10.41 4.07 11.06
N ASN A 246 10.12 2.78 10.94
CA ASN A 246 10.81 1.75 11.74
C ASN A 246 12.32 1.78 11.49
N LEU A 247 12.76 1.97 10.24
CA LEU A 247 14.18 2.06 9.91
C LEU A 247 14.87 3.24 10.61
N PHE A 248 14.20 4.39 10.75
CA PHE A 248 14.73 5.53 11.52
C PHE A 248 14.81 5.25 13.02
N VAL A 249 13.89 4.45 13.56
CA VAL A 249 13.92 4.05 14.97
C VAL A 249 15.05 3.04 15.20
N ASP A 250 15.23 2.09 14.30
CA ASP A 250 16.21 1.00 14.44
C ASP A 250 17.65 1.47 14.15
N LEU A 251 17.81 2.52 13.33
CA LEU A 251 19.11 3.07 12.94
C LEU A 251 19.19 4.58 13.25
N PRO A 252 19.47 4.99 14.51
CA PRO A 252 19.50 6.40 14.91
C PRO A 252 20.46 7.26 14.08
N TRP A 253 21.60 6.71 13.67
CA TRP A 253 22.58 7.40 12.81
C TRP A 253 22.01 7.81 11.45
N LEU A 254 20.94 7.16 10.98
CA LEU A 254 20.25 7.53 9.75
C LEU A 254 19.36 8.76 9.97
N ALA A 255 18.74 8.87 11.14
CA ALA A 255 17.94 10.02 11.55
C ALA A 255 18.80 11.26 11.84
N ASP A 256 20.02 11.06 12.31
CA ASP A 256 20.99 12.15 12.56
C ASP A 256 21.64 12.69 11.27
N SER A 257 21.44 12.02 10.12
CA SER A 257 22.00 12.44 8.84
C SER A 257 21.25 13.63 8.26
N SER A 258 21.79 14.85 8.43
CA SER A 258 21.20 16.07 7.85
C SER A 258 21.01 15.97 6.33
N TYR A 259 21.96 15.35 5.63
CA TYR A 259 21.87 15.16 4.16
C TYR A 259 20.62 14.36 3.75
N LEU A 260 20.32 13.27 4.46
CA LEU A 260 19.15 12.45 4.17
C LEU A 260 17.86 13.15 4.57
N ILE A 261 17.82 13.77 5.74
CA ILE A 261 16.64 14.48 6.25
C ILE A 261 16.28 15.67 5.35
N ASP A 262 17.25 16.51 4.99
CA ASP A 262 17.04 17.63 4.06
C ASP A 262 16.57 17.13 2.70
N GLY A 263 17.14 16.02 2.22
CA GLY A 263 16.72 15.33 1.00
C GLY A 263 15.25 14.89 1.05
N ILE A 264 14.81 14.29 2.15
CA ILE A 264 13.42 13.86 2.37
C ILE A 264 12.47 15.04 2.41
N ILE A 265 12.81 16.11 3.14
CA ILE A 265 11.98 17.32 3.24
C ILE A 265 11.82 17.94 1.85
N LEU A 266 12.93 18.16 1.13
CA LEU A 266 12.92 18.75 -0.21
C LEU A 266 12.13 17.89 -1.19
N ALA A 267 12.36 16.58 -1.19
CA ALA A 267 11.63 15.62 -2.01
C ALA A 267 10.13 15.62 -1.70
N GLY A 268 9.75 15.67 -0.44
CA GLY A 268 8.36 15.74 0.02
C GLY A 268 7.67 17.02 -0.44
N VAL A 269 8.31 18.17 -0.22
CA VAL A 269 7.78 19.49 -0.62
C VAL A 269 7.62 19.56 -2.14
N PHE A 270 8.62 19.11 -2.89
CA PHE A 270 8.59 19.11 -4.35
C PHE A 270 7.51 18.17 -4.89
N THR A 271 7.38 16.98 -4.31
CA THR A 271 6.35 16.00 -4.66
C THR A 271 4.96 16.52 -4.35
N ALA A 272 4.77 17.17 -3.18
CA ALA A 272 3.51 17.80 -2.82
C ALA A 272 3.15 18.92 -3.81
N PHE A 273 4.10 19.82 -4.07
CA PHE A 273 3.87 20.96 -4.96
C PHE A 273 3.44 20.52 -6.37
N ILE A 274 4.18 19.62 -7.00
CA ILE A 274 3.85 19.15 -8.35
C ILE A 274 2.59 18.28 -8.33
N GLY A 275 2.42 17.41 -7.32
CA GLY A 275 1.20 16.61 -7.18
C GLY A 275 -0.05 17.47 -7.10
N GLY A 276 -0.01 18.54 -6.31
CA GLY A 276 -1.10 19.51 -6.18
C GLY A 276 -1.34 20.30 -7.47
N LEU A 277 -0.27 20.78 -8.12
CA LEU A 277 -0.39 21.50 -9.40
C LEU A 277 -1.02 20.63 -10.49
N LEU A 278 -0.54 19.38 -10.62
CA LEU A 278 -1.08 18.44 -11.60
C LEU A 278 -2.50 18.02 -11.26
N ALA A 279 -2.84 17.84 -9.98
CA ALA A 279 -4.22 17.55 -9.55
C ALA A 279 -5.21 18.65 -10.00
N GLY A 280 -4.81 19.92 -9.94
CA GLY A 280 -5.65 21.06 -10.32
C GLY A 280 -6.03 21.12 -11.81
N VAL A 281 -5.32 20.38 -12.68
CA VAL A 281 -5.57 20.39 -14.15
C VAL A 281 -6.30 19.13 -14.62
N GLN A 282 -6.48 18.13 -13.76
CA GLN A 282 -7.11 16.86 -14.14
C GLN A 282 -8.59 17.02 -14.49
N ARG A 283 -9.08 16.15 -15.37
CA ARG A 283 -10.44 16.19 -15.92
C ARG A 283 -11.27 14.92 -15.69
N GLY A 284 -10.74 13.98 -14.90
CA GLY A 284 -11.44 12.76 -14.53
C GLY A 284 -11.14 12.36 -13.10
N PHE A 285 -12.02 11.54 -12.53
CA PHE A 285 -11.93 11.16 -11.11
C PHE A 285 -10.76 10.22 -10.83
N SER A 286 -10.42 9.32 -11.75
CA SER A 286 -9.30 8.39 -11.58
C SER A 286 -7.96 9.13 -11.63
N GLU A 287 -7.80 10.09 -12.55
CA GLU A 287 -6.64 10.96 -12.59
C GLU A 287 -6.54 11.81 -11.31
N LEU A 288 -7.65 12.43 -10.90
CA LEU A 288 -7.68 13.25 -9.68
C LEU A 288 -7.28 12.42 -8.45
N MET A 289 -7.79 11.19 -8.32
CA MET A 289 -7.40 10.27 -7.25
C MET A 289 -5.88 10.04 -7.25
N GLY A 290 -5.27 9.75 -8.40
CA GLY A 290 -3.81 9.56 -8.49
C GLY A 290 -3.01 10.78 -8.07
N TYR A 291 -3.33 11.96 -8.61
CA TYR A 291 -2.53 13.17 -8.33
C TYR A 291 -2.78 13.77 -6.93
N THR A 292 -3.99 13.66 -6.38
CA THR A 292 -4.25 14.05 -4.98
C THR A 292 -3.55 13.11 -3.99
N THR A 293 -3.46 11.82 -4.34
CA THR A 293 -2.69 10.84 -3.58
C THR A 293 -1.20 11.17 -3.59
N LEU A 294 -0.67 11.63 -4.73
CA LEU A 294 0.70 12.11 -4.87
C LEU A 294 0.96 13.35 -4.01
N TYR A 295 0.05 14.33 -4.04
CA TYR A 295 0.10 15.50 -3.16
C TYR A 295 0.20 15.08 -1.68
N ASN A 296 -0.72 14.21 -1.25
CA ASN A 296 -0.75 13.74 0.14
C ASN A 296 0.51 12.94 0.53
N MET A 297 1.09 12.15 -0.38
CA MET A 297 2.38 11.47 -0.12
C MET A 297 3.50 12.46 0.12
N GLY A 298 3.59 13.53 -0.67
CA GLY A 298 4.57 14.58 -0.47
C GLY A 298 4.45 15.23 0.90
N CYS A 299 3.22 15.55 1.34
CA CYS A 299 2.97 16.10 2.67
C CYS A 299 3.41 15.15 3.80
N ILE A 300 3.07 13.86 3.70
CA ILE A 300 3.48 12.86 4.71
C ILE A 300 5.00 12.72 4.72
N LEU A 301 5.65 12.71 3.56
CA LEU A 301 7.11 12.61 3.46
C LEU A 301 7.81 13.83 4.08
N THR A 302 7.30 15.04 3.86
CA THR A 302 7.79 16.24 4.54
C THR A 302 7.65 16.13 6.05
N LEU A 303 6.53 15.60 6.56
CA LEU A 303 6.34 15.38 8.00
C LEU A 303 7.32 14.34 8.56
N VAL A 304 7.62 13.27 7.80
CA VAL A 304 8.63 12.28 8.19
C VAL A 304 10.00 12.95 8.35
N GLY A 305 10.39 13.82 7.42
CA GLY A 305 11.65 14.55 7.50
C GLY A 305 11.70 15.58 8.65
N LEU A 306 10.59 16.27 8.94
CA LEU A 306 10.53 17.21 10.07
C LEU A 306 10.71 16.51 11.43
N GLY A 307 10.22 15.28 11.55
CA GLY A 307 10.32 14.49 12.77
C GLY A 307 9.63 15.11 13.99
N GLY A 308 9.82 14.46 15.15
CA GLY A 308 9.30 14.90 16.43
C GLY A 308 7.89 14.36 16.80
N PRO A 309 7.48 14.52 18.07
CA PRO A 309 6.27 13.87 18.60
C PRO A 309 4.98 14.28 17.89
N ALA A 310 4.85 15.56 17.55
CA ALA A 310 3.68 16.09 16.85
C ALA A 310 3.60 15.60 15.39
N ALA A 311 4.75 15.40 14.73
CA ALA A 311 4.80 14.90 13.36
C ALA A 311 4.32 13.44 13.29
N VAL A 312 4.75 12.58 14.23
CA VAL A 312 4.31 11.18 14.28
C VAL A 312 2.79 11.07 14.40
N LEU A 313 2.18 11.83 15.31
CA LEU A 313 0.72 11.85 15.45
C LEU A 313 0.04 12.33 14.15
N THR A 314 0.56 13.39 13.54
CA THR A 314 0.01 13.96 12.30
C THR A 314 0.13 12.98 11.13
N ILE A 315 1.22 12.24 11.03
CA ILE A 315 1.42 11.18 10.03
C ILE A 315 0.37 10.08 10.22
N LEU A 316 0.20 9.57 11.45
CA LEU A 316 -0.77 8.51 11.74
C LEU A 316 -2.20 8.95 11.40
N VAL A 317 -2.62 10.14 11.84
CA VAL A 317 -3.94 10.70 11.52
C VAL A 317 -4.10 10.87 10.00
N SER A 318 -3.07 11.37 9.32
CA SER A 318 -3.08 11.59 7.87
C SER A 318 -3.21 10.26 7.09
N LEU A 319 -2.55 9.19 7.55
CA LEU A 319 -2.65 7.85 6.97
C LEU A 319 -4.06 7.26 7.13
N VAL A 320 -4.69 7.47 8.28
CA VAL A 320 -6.09 7.07 8.54
C VAL A 320 -7.04 7.83 7.60
N VAL A 321 -6.95 9.17 7.60
CA VAL A 321 -7.84 10.04 6.81
C VAL A 321 -7.70 9.74 5.32
N ARG A 322 -6.47 9.60 4.81
CA ARG A 322 -6.20 9.23 3.42
C ARG A 322 -6.84 7.89 3.05
N SER A 323 -6.72 6.88 3.91
CA SER A 323 -7.31 5.55 3.66
C SER A 323 -8.83 5.65 3.50
N LEU A 324 -9.50 6.39 4.39
CA LEU A 324 -10.93 6.65 4.29
C LEU A 324 -11.32 7.40 3.00
N VAL A 325 -10.56 8.45 2.66
CA VAL A 325 -10.81 9.23 1.43
C VAL A 325 -10.67 8.36 0.18
N LEU A 326 -9.66 7.50 0.10
CA LEU A 326 -9.45 6.60 -1.03
C LEU A 326 -10.55 5.54 -1.13
N ILE A 327 -11.01 4.99 0.00
CA ILE A 327 -12.14 4.05 0.04
C ILE A 327 -13.42 4.73 -0.47
N LEU A 328 -13.69 5.95 -0.02
CA LEU A 328 -14.87 6.72 -0.44
C LEU A 328 -14.79 7.12 -1.92
N LEU A 329 -13.61 7.52 -2.41
CA LEU A 329 -13.40 7.81 -3.84
C LEU A 329 -13.60 6.57 -4.69
N ALA A 330 -13.09 5.41 -4.28
CA ALA A 330 -13.31 4.14 -4.97
C ALA A 330 -14.80 3.78 -4.99
N ALA A 331 -15.50 3.87 -3.86
CA ALA A 331 -16.93 3.60 -3.79
C ALA A 331 -17.73 4.54 -4.72
N SER A 332 -17.40 5.83 -4.69
CA SER A 332 -18.09 6.86 -5.47
C SER A 332 -17.87 6.65 -6.96
N THR A 333 -16.62 6.46 -7.41
CA THR A 333 -16.29 6.22 -8.81
C THR A 333 -16.84 4.90 -9.33
N SER A 334 -16.80 3.82 -8.54
CA SER A 334 -17.47 2.56 -8.88
C SER A 334 -18.98 2.73 -9.03
N SER A 335 -19.62 3.55 -8.18
CA SER A 335 -21.05 3.85 -8.32
C SER A 335 -21.38 4.70 -9.55
N LEU A 336 -20.45 5.56 -10.00
CA LEU A 336 -20.58 6.31 -11.24
C LEU A 336 -20.45 5.39 -12.46
N TYR A 337 -19.51 4.44 -12.43
CA TYR A 337 -19.35 3.45 -13.50
C TYR A 337 -20.58 2.55 -13.70
N LEU A 338 -21.40 2.35 -12.67
CA LEU A 338 -22.70 1.68 -12.80
C LEU A 338 -23.71 2.49 -13.65
N ARG A 339 -23.52 3.81 -13.79
CA ARG A 339 -24.44 4.71 -14.50
C ARG A 339 -23.89 5.16 -15.84
N VAL A 340 -22.59 5.45 -15.94
CA VAL A 340 -21.89 5.90 -17.16
C VAL A 340 -20.53 5.23 -17.24
N ALA A 341 -20.18 4.71 -18.41
CA ALA A 341 -18.94 3.97 -18.65
C ALA A 341 -17.65 4.84 -18.61
N SER A 342 -17.73 6.09 -18.11
CA SER A 342 -16.63 7.03 -18.03
C SER A 342 -16.67 7.82 -16.73
N ASP A 343 -15.50 8.17 -16.24
CA ASP A 343 -15.21 8.98 -15.07
C ASP A 343 -14.76 10.41 -15.40
N GLY A 344 -14.90 10.82 -16.66
CA GLY A 344 -14.60 12.19 -17.10
C GLY A 344 -15.65 13.20 -16.61
N PHE A 345 -15.20 14.34 -16.07
CA PHE A 345 -16.09 15.35 -15.48
C PHE A 345 -17.16 15.87 -16.46
N ALA A 346 -16.81 15.99 -17.74
CA ALA A 346 -17.74 16.44 -18.77
C ALA A 346 -18.91 15.47 -19.00
N GLN A 347 -18.68 14.17 -18.84
CA GLN A 347 -19.65 13.11 -19.12
C GLN A 347 -20.56 12.82 -17.91
N VAL A 348 -20.10 13.19 -16.70
CA VAL A 348 -20.84 13.02 -15.44
C VAL A 348 -21.71 14.24 -15.10
N ARG A 349 -21.58 15.35 -15.86
CA ARG A 349 -22.30 16.59 -15.61
C ARG A 349 -23.82 16.40 -15.76
N GLY A 350 -24.58 16.80 -14.73
CA GLY A 350 -26.06 16.78 -14.74
C GLY A 350 -26.70 15.55 -14.07
N MET A 351 -25.92 14.58 -13.59
CA MET A 351 -26.47 13.38 -12.95
C MET A 351 -27.20 13.61 -11.62
N ALA A 352 -26.85 14.66 -10.88
CA ALA A 352 -27.55 14.97 -9.62
C ALA A 352 -29.00 15.42 -9.83
N GLN A 353 -29.40 15.71 -11.08
CA GLN A 353 -30.77 16.10 -11.45
C GLN A 353 -31.63 14.91 -11.92
N GLN A 354 -31.09 13.69 -11.97
CA GLN A 354 -31.74 12.47 -12.46
C GLN A 354 -32.00 11.44 -11.35
#